data_AF-A0A3M1GYB7-F1
#
_entry.id   AF-A0A3M1GYB7-F1
#
_cell.length_a   1.000
_cell.length_b   1.000
_cell.length_c   1.000
_cell.angle_alpha   90.00
_cell.angle_beta   90.00
_cell.angle_gamma   90.00
#
_symmetry.space_group_name_H-M   'P 1'
#
loop_
_entity.id
_entity.type
_entity.pdbx_description
1 polymer ?
#
loop_
_entity_poly.entity_id
_entity_poly.type
_entity_poly.pdbx_seq_one_letter_code
_entity_poly.pdbx_strand_id
1 'polypeptide(L)'
;MSRTLMLTTVGTSLLTNVCASGEERAAIYGLANLPVSALSGEQQALLEALVSRANERLEQGPEAARKASAELNAMLGWADNRESRLGDVHHVLVATDTAAGALAADLLTDYLRKRGAEHVERWQPAGFNTASLEGFRNGIRELLRRCDEVLPAYRALGFSIVFNTLGGFKSQRDVLNIAGMFYADEILYVFEARNSPLLRIPRLPIRIDDRPFREQPAEMLLLAAGRIVGTPEHPVPAWLPESLLDEPERDGRRMLSSWGILVWDRVKDSCLPPRPLPLPRLEYTDRFVREFEALPDGSERLRVRAHETLAEVSLLLEESGGNTQALARHGGLRYSRYSGANAHLGHFRLTNSKGAYRISCEPVPGGLRLRRIGLHDDVNGNP
;
A
#
# COMPACT_ATOMS: atom_id res chain seq x y z
N MET A 1 -25.81 -12.10 8.47
CA MET A 1 -24.42 -12.08 8.98
C MET A 1 -23.73 -10.87 8.39
N SER A 2 -22.88 -10.16 9.15
CA SER A 2 -22.05 -9.10 8.57
C SER A 2 -21.10 -9.72 7.55
N ARG A 3 -20.93 -9.09 6.39
CA ARG A 3 -19.95 -9.53 5.39
C ARG A 3 -18.54 -9.36 5.98
N THR A 4 -17.61 -10.25 5.64
CA THR A 4 -16.25 -10.22 6.19
C THR A 4 -15.23 -10.17 5.06
N LEU A 5 -14.25 -9.29 5.22
CA LEU A 5 -13.01 -9.34 4.46
C LEU A 5 -11.90 -9.80 5.40
N MET A 6 -11.17 -10.84 5.01
CA MET A 6 -10.02 -11.34 5.76
C MET A 6 -8.73 -11.08 4.97
N LEU A 7 -7.88 -10.21 5.50
CA LEU A 7 -6.52 -9.99 4.98
C LEU A 7 -5.57 -10.94 5.70
N THR A 8 -4.94 -11.85 4.97
CA THR A 8 -4.06 -12.87 5.54
C THR A 8 -2.65 -12.74 4.99
N THR A 9 -1.64 -12.65 5.86
CA THR A 9 -0.25 -12.84 5.45
C THR A 9 0.03 -14.30 5.15
N VAL A 10 0.78 -14.56 4.08
CA VAL A 10 1.11 -15.92 3.64
C VAL A 10 2.60 -16.16 3.83
N GLY A 11 2.92 -17.14 4.66
CA GLY A 11 4.25 -17.72 4.80
C GLY A 11 4.41 -18.99 3.98
N THR A 12 5.54 -19.65 4.15
CA THR A 12 5.87 -20.90 3.47
C THR A 12 5.54 -22.14 4.31
N SER A 13 4.68 -21.99 5.33
CA SER A 13 4.30 -23.06 6.27
C SER A 13 3.69 -24.27 5.55
N LEU A 14 2.84 -24.03 4.54
CA LEU A 14 2.24 -25.08 3.71
C LEU A 14 3.27 -25.93 2.96
N LEU A 15 4.41 -25.36 2.59
CA LEU A 15 5.48 -26.06 1.88
C LEU A 15 6.45 -26.70 2.89
N THR A 16 6.82 -25.97 3.94
CA THR A 16 7.81 -26.42 4.93
C THR A 16 7.29 -27.49 5.90
N ASN A 17 5.98 -27.58 6.13
CA ASN A 17 5.39 -28.58 7.02
C ASN A 17 5.18 -29.94 6.36
N VAL A 18 5.32 -30.02 5.03
CA VAL A 18 5.25 -31.29 4.26
C VAL A 18 6.63 -31.78 3.79
N CYS A 19 7.70 -31.10 4.21
CA CYS A 19 9.07 -31.59 4.02
C CYS A 19 9.26 -32.93 4.71
N ALA A 20 9.85 -33.88 3.99
CA ALA A 20 10.15 -35.24 4.46
C ALA A 20 11.43 -35.27 5.30
N SER A 21 12.34 -34.29 5.13
CA SER A 21 13.63 -34.24 5.81
C SER A 21 14.00 -32.82 6.25
N GLY A 22 14.99 -32.73 7.15
CA GLY A 22 15.59 -31.44 7.52
C GLY A 22 16.32 -30.77 6.36
N GLU A 23 16.85 -31.54 5.42
CA GLU A 23 17.53 -31.03 4.22
C GLU A 23 16.57 -30.33 3.27
N GLU A 24 15.39 -30.90 3.00
CA GLU A 24 14.37 -30.23 2.20
C GLU A 24 13.93 -28.92 2.85
N ARG A 25 13.75 -28.92 4.17
CA ARG A 25 13.38 -27.71 4.91
C ARG A 25 14.48 -26.64 4.83
N ALA A 26 15.75 -27.03 4.95
CA ALA A 26 16.88 -26.12 4.75
C ALA A 26 16.95 -25.57 3.32
N ALA A 27 16.68 -26.41 2.32
CA ALA A 27 16.61 -26.00 0.92
C ALA A 27 15.53 -24.93 0.70
N ILE A 28 14.31 -25.11 1.21
CA ILE A 28 13.24 -24.08 1.11
C ILE A 28 13.66 -22.77 1.76
N TYR A 29 14.32 -22.80 2.93
CA TYR A 29 14.80 -21.57 3.55
C TYR A 29 15.84 -20.85 2.69
N GLY A 30 16.68 -21.58 1.95
CA GLY A 30 17.58 -21.01 0.95
C GLY A 30 16.86 -20.34 -0.23
N LEU A 31 15.60 -20.73 -0.51
CA LEU A 31 14.77 -20.16 -1.59
C LEU A 31 13.91 -18.98 -1.11
N ALA A 32 13.91 -18.65 0.19
CA ALA A 32 12.92 -17.75 0.79
C ALA A 32 12.86 -16.35 0.17
N ASN A 33 13.95 -15.89 -0.45
CA ASN A 33 14.08 -14.59 -1.10
C ASN A 33 14.27 -14.68 -2.64
N LEU A 34 14.19 -15.86 -3.25
CA LEU A 34 14.41 -16.00 -4.69
C LEU A 34 13.12 -15.76 -5.49
N PRO A 35 13.17 -14.94 -6.57
CA PRO A 35 12.08 -14.86 -7.53
C PRO A 35 12.03 -16.14 -8.39
N VAL A 36 10.88 -16.39 -9.03
CA VAL A 36 10.68 -17.57 -9.91
C VAL A 36 11.75 -17.64 -11.01
N SER A 37 12.13 -16.51 -11.59
CA SER A 37 13.13 -16.42 -12.66
C SER A 37 14.55 -16.80 -12.23
N ALA A 38 14.83 -16.88 -10.92
CA ALA A 38 16.14 -17.21 -10.38
C ALA A 38 16.25 -18.68 -9.91
N LEU A 39 15.18 -19.48 -10.04
CA LEU A 39 15.18 -20.87 -9.64
C LEU A 39 15.94 -21.75 -10.64
N SER A 40 16.72 -22.71 -10.12
CA SER A 40 17.26 -23.81 -10.92
C SER A 40 16.17 -24.87 -11.19
N GLY A 41 16.39 -25.72 -12.20
CA GLY A 41 15.45 -26.82 -12.51
C GLY A 41 15.25 -27.79 -11.34
N GLU A 42 16.29 -28.06 -10.55
CA GLU A 42 16.20 -28.89 -9.35
C GLU A 42 15.35 -28.22 -8.25
N GLN A 43 15.55 -26.91 -8.04
CA GLN A 43 14.77 -26.15 -7.07
C GLN A 43 13.30 -26.07 -7.46
N GLN A 44 13.02 -25.92 -8.77
CA GLN A 44 11.66 -25.95 -9.28
C GLN A 44 11.00 -27.32 -9.06
N ALA A 45 11.69 -28.41 -9.40
CA ALA A 45 11.18 -29.77 -9.18
C ALA A 45 10.91 -30.07 -7.70
N LEU A 46 11.78 -29.59 -6.80
CA LEU A 46 11.56 -29.68 -5.35
C LEU A 46 10.26 -28.96 -4.93
N LEU A 47 10.08 -27.71 -5.37
CA LEU A 47 8.88 -26.93 -5.05
C LEU A 47 7.60 -27.59 -5.59
N GLU A 48 7.63 -28.12 -6.82
CA GLU A 48 6.51 -28.85 -7.41
C GLU A 48 6.15 -30.10 -6.59
N ALA A 49 7.15 -30.88 -6.15
CA ALA A 49 6.93 -32.04 -5.30
C ALA A 49 6.33 -31.67 -3.93
N LEU A 50 6.72 -30.53 -3.36
CA LEU A 50 6.17 -30.01 -2.11
C LEU A 50 4.73 -29.51 -2.29
N VAL A 51 4.42 -28.86 -3.41
CA VAL A 51 3.05 -28.46 -3.76
C VAL A 51 2.13 -29.67 -3.86
N SER A 52 2.57 -30.77 -4.48
CA SER A 52 1.79 -32.01 -4.54
C SER A 52 1.48 -32.55 -3.14
N ARG A 53 2.51 -32.67 -2.29
CA ARG A 53 2.37 -33.15 -0.91
C ARG A 53 1.47 -32.24 -0.06
N ALA A 54 1.57 -30.92 -0.25
CA ALA A 54 0.70 -29.95 0.43
C ALA A 54 -0.77 -30.15 0.01
N ASN A 55 -1.05 -30.30 -1.28
CA ASN A 55 -2.41 -30.58 -1.75
C ASN A 55 -2.96 -31.89 -1.18
N GLU A 56 -2.19 -32.98 -1.22
CA GLU A 56 -2.60 -34.26 -0.61
C GLU A 56 -2.93 -34.11 0.88
N ARG A 57 -2.17 -33.29 1.61
CA ARG A 57 -2.43 -33.01 3.02
C ARG A 57 -3.70 -32.20 3.23
N LEU A 58 -3.98 -31.23 2.37
CA LEU A 58 -5.17 -30.37 2.45
C LEU A 58 -6.47 -31.13 2.13
N GLU A 59 -6.41 -32.14 1.26
CA GLU A 59 -7.57 -32.99 0.93
C GLU A 59 -7.96 -33.97 2.05
N GLN A 60 -7.11 -34.15 3.08
CA GLN A 60 -7.41 -35.02 4.23
C GLN A 60 -8.45 -34.40 5.20
N GLY A 61 -8.89 -33.16 4.95
CA GLY A 61 -9.95 -32.50 5.72
C GLY A 61 -9.46 -31.40 6.67
N PRO A 62 -10.38 -30.78 7.44
CA PRO A 62 -10.11 -29.53 8.15
C PRO A 62 -9.04 -29.67 9.23
N GLU A 63 -8.97 -30.79 9.95
CA GLU A 63 -7.90 -30.98 10.96
C GLU A 63 -6.51 -31.05 10.33
N ALA A 64 -6.40 -31.70 9.17
CA ALA A 64 -5.14 -31.78 8.43
C ALA A 64 -4.75 -30.40 7.88
N ALA A 65 -5.72 -29.64 7.37
CA ALA A 65 -5.54 -28.26 6.93
C ALA A 65 -5.06 -27.33 8.05
N ARG A 66 -5.64 -27.42 9.25
CA ARG A 66 -5.17 -26.67 10.44
C ARG A 66 -3.72 -26.99 10.80
N LYS A 67 -3.30 -28.25 10.66
CA LYS A 67 -1.92 -28.66 10.95
C LYS A 67 -0.95 -28.31 9.81
N ALA A 68 -1.46 -28.07 8.61
CA ALA A 68 -0.64 -27.75 7.45
C ALA A 68 -0.07 -26.32 7.52
N SER A 69 -0.80 -25.36 8.09
CA SER A 69 -0.35 -23.97 8.18
C SER A 69 -0.97 -23.20 9.35
N ALA A 70 -0.25 -22.18 9.83
CA ALA A 70 -0.76 -21.27 10.86
C ALA A 70 -1.93 -20.42 10.34
N GLU A 71 -1.87 -20.07 9.06
CA GLU A 71 -2.86 -19.33 8.30
C GLU A 71 -4.21 -20.07 8.32
N LEU A 72 -4.23 -21.34 7.89
CA LEU A 72 -5.44 -22.17 7.90
C LEU A 72 -5.90 -22.51 9.31
N ASN A 73 -4.98 -22.72 10.25
CA ASN A 73 -5.32 -22.93 11.65
C ASN A 73 -6.17 -21.77 12.20
N ALA A 74 -5.78 -20.53 11.87
CA ALA A 74 -6.48 -19.33 12.29
C ALA A 74 -7.79 -19.11 11.54
N MET A 75 -7.80 -19.27 10.21
CA MET A 75 -9.01 -19.16 9.38
C MET A 75 -10.09 -20.14 9.85
N LEU A 76 -9.72 -21.42 10.01
CA LEU A 76 -10.64 -22.46 10.45
C LEU A 76 -11.04 -22.28 11.92
N GLY A 77 -10.13 -21.76 12.77
CA GLY A 77 -10.46 -21.36 14.14
C GLY A 77 -11.50 -20.25 14.18
N TRP A 78 -11.36 -19.23 13.35
CA TRP A 78 -12.31 -18.12 13.24
C TRP A 78 -13.66 -18.57 12.67
N ALA A 79 -13.62 -19.55 11.76
CA ALA A 79 -14.80 -20.14 11.15
C ALA A 79 -15.51 -21.19 12.01
N ASP A 80 -15.11 -21.36 13.28
CA ASP A 80 -15.63 -22.41 14.19
C ASP A 80 -15.54 -23.83 13.58
N ASN A 81 -14.45 -24.09 12.85
CA ASN A 81 -14.16 -25.31 12.10
C ASN A 81 -15.17 -25.64 10.98
N ARG A 82 -15.96 -24.68 10.51
CA ARG A 82 -16.89 -24.85 9.40
C ARG A 82 -16.24 -24.34 8.10
N GLU A 83 -15.69 -25.25 7.31
CA GLU A 83 -15.08 -24.92 6.01
C GLU A 83 -16.01 -24.11 5.09
N SER A 84 -17.32 -24.38 5.11
CA SER A 84 -18.31 -23.62 4.33
C SER A 84 -18.35 -22.13 4.67
N ARG A 85 -18.06 -21.75 5.91
CA ARG A 85 -18.03 -20.35 6.34
C ARG A 85 -16.82 -19.60 5.78
N LEU A 86 -15.79 -20.31 5.32
CA LEU A 86 -14.69 -19.67 4.57
C LEU A 86 -15.15 -19.23 3.17
N GLY A 87 -16.19 -19.87 2.61
CA GLY A 87 -16.78 -19.48 1.34
C GLY A 87 -17.50 -18.13 1.36
N ASP A 88 -18.06 -17.76 2.51
CA ASP A 88 -18.78 -16.49 2.72
C ASP A 88 -17.85 -15.27 2.92
N VAL A 89 -16.53 -15.48 2.90
CA VAL A 89 -15.52 -14.47 3.22
C VAL A 89 -14.82 -14.00 1.95
N HIS A 90 -14.59 -12.68 1.85
CA HIS A 90 -13.68 -12.12 0.85
C HIS A 90 -12.26 -12.23 1.38
N HIS A 91 -11.39 -12.94 0.67
CA HIS A 91 -10.02 -13.18 1.10
C HIS A 91 -9.05 -12.31 0.32
N VAL A 92 -8.16 -11.66 1.07
CA VAL A 92 -6.99 -10.98 0.52
C VAL A 92 -5.75 -11.70 1.06
N LEU A 93 -5.00 -12.36 0.18
CA LEU A 93 -3.79 -13.09 0.54
C LEU A 93 -2.57 -12.24 0.21
N VAL A 94 -1.84 -11.81 1.25
CA VAL A 94 -0.63 -10.99 1.13
C VAL A 94 0.59 -11.91 1.19
N ALA A 95 1.23 -12.12 0.06
CA ALA A 95 2.39 -12.99 -0.06
C ALA A 95 3.65 -12.21 -0.42
N THR A 96 4.81 -12.77 -0.07
CA THR A 96 6.09 -12.24 -0.53
C THR A 96 6.22 -12.40 -2.04
N ASP A 97 6.97 -11.49 -2.67
CA ASP A 97 7.30 -11.51 -4.10
C ASP A 97 8.40 -12.53 -4.43
N THR A 98 8.32 -13.71 -3.83
CA THR A 98 9.28 -14.80 -3.93
C THR A 98 8.58 -16.06 -4.44
N ALA A 99 9.32 -16.97 -5.06
CA ALA A 99 8.71 -18.14 -5.69
C ALA A 99 7.94 -19.02 -4.68
N ALA A 100 8.53 -19.27 -3.51
CA ALA A 100 7.89 -20.05 -2.46
C ALA A 100 6.66 -19.33 -1.87
N GLY A 101 6.73 -18.00 -1.71
CA GLY A 101 5.60 -17.19 -1.25
C GLY A 101 4.42 -17.23 -2.23
N ALA A 102 4.71 -17.08 -3.53
CA ALA A 102 3.71 -17.17 -4.59
C ALA A 102 3.02 -18.54 -4.62
N LEU A 103 3.78 -19.63 -4.57
CA LEU A 103 3.23 -20.99 -4.57
C LEU A 103 2.39 -21.28 -3.32
N ALA A 104 2.81 -20.82 -2.14
CA ALA A 104 2.02 -20.97 -0.91
C ALA A 104 0.69 -20.19 -0.99
N ALA A 105 0.69 -19.00 -1.62
CA ALA A 105 -0.51 -18.23 -1.85
C ALA A 105 -1.46 -18.89 -2.86
N ASP A 106 -0.90 -19.56 -3.86
CA ASP A 106 -1.69 -20.33 -4.84
C ASP A 106 -2.35 -21.54 -4.20
N LEU A 107 -1.63 -22.30 -3.38
CA LEU A 107 -2.19 -23.40 -2.57
C LEU A 107 -3.35 -22.93 -1.68
N LEU A 108 -3.20 -21.79 -0.99
CA LEU A 108 -4.27 -21.20 -0.19
C LEU A 108 -5.46 -20.77 -1.05
N THR A 109 -5.19 -20.15 -2.21
CA THR A 109 -6.23 -19.70 -3.14
C THR A 109 -7.08 -20.88 -3.61
N ASP A 110 -6.43 -21.96 -4.03
CA ASP A 110 -7.09 -23.16 -4.51
C ASP A 110 -7.89 -23.85 -3.41
N TYR A 111 -7.32 -23.96 -2.20
CA TYR A 111 -8.02 -24.48 -1.03
C TYR A 111 -9.30 -23.67 -0.73
N LEU A 112 -9.21 -22.34 -0.66
CA LEU A 112 -10.35 -21.48 -0.35
C LEU A 112 -11.44 -21.54 -1.43
N ARG A 113 -11.05 -21.51 -2.71
CA ARG A 113 -12.00 -21.61 -3.84
C ARG A 113 -12.72 -22.96 -3.86
N LYS A 114 -12.02 -24.07 -3.60
CA LYS A 114 -12.64 -25.40 -3.45
C LYS A 114 -13.67 -25.46 -2.31
N ARG A 115 -13.63 -24.52 -1.36
CA ARG A 115 -14.58 -24.37 -0.25
C ARG A 115 -15.66 -23.32 -0.50
N GLY A 116 -15.78 -22.84 -1.75
CA GLY A 116 -16.84 -21.93 -2.16
C GLY A 116 -16.50 -20.45 -2.05
N ALA A 117 -15.24 -20.07 -1.76
CA ALA A 117 -14.85 -18.67 -1.73
C ALA A 117 -14.83 -18.09 -3.16
N GLU A 118 -15.80 -17.23 -3.46
CA GLU A 118 -15.91 -16.57 -4.78
C GLU A 118 -14.87 -15.46 -4.96
N HIS A 119 -14.49 -14.80 -3.85
CA HIS A 119 -13.60 -13.65 -3.85
C HIS A 119 -12.30 -13.95 -3.11
N VAL A 120 -11.28 -14.35 -3.87
CA VAL A 120 -9.91 -14.53 -3.37
C VAL A 120 -8.95 -13.71 -4.22
N GLU A 121 -8.41 -12.64 -3.63
CA GLU A 121 -7.42 -11.76 -4.23
C GLU A 121 -6.03 -12.07 -3.69
N ARG A 122 -5.01 -11.97 -4.55
CA ARG A 122 -3.60 -12.06 -4.14
C ARG A 122 -2.93 -10.70 -4.24
N TRP A 123 -2.28 -10.30 -3.18
CA TRP A 123 -1.46 -9.10 -3.10
C TRP A 123 -0.01 -9.53 -2.95
N GLN A 124 0.84 -9.16 -3.91
CA GLN A 124 2.27 -9.39 -3.90
C GLN A 124 2.97 -8.05 -4.14
N PRO A 125 3.11 -7.20 -3.11
CA PRO A 125 3.78 -5.91 -3.25
C PRO A 125 5.24 -6.13 -3.66
N ALA A 126 5.74 -5.34 -4.61
CA ALA A 126 7.13 -5.44 -5.05
C ALA A 126 8.09 -5.10 -3.89
N GLY A 127 9.13 -5.91 -3.72
CA GLY A 127 10.07 -5.77 -2.62
C GLY A 127 9.55 -6.30 -1.28
N PHE A 128 8.35 -6.91 -1.22
CA PHE A 128 7.78 -7.47 0.02
C PHE A 128 8.45 -8.80 0.40
N ASN A 129 9.76 -8.76 0.58
CA ASN A 129 10.60 -9.86 1.04
C ASN A 129 11.61 -9.32 2.07
N THR A 130 12.55 -10.17 2.48
CA THR A 130 13.57 -9.82 3.48
C THR A 130 14.98 -9.83 2.90
N ALA A 131 15.13 -9.75 1.57
CA ALA A 131 16.43 -9.77 0.89
C ALA A 131 17.25 -8.51 1.19
N SER A 132 16.58 -7.37 1.38
CA SER A 132 17.19 -6.11 1.79
C SER A 132 16.26 -5.28 2.66
N LEU A 133 16.82 -4.42 3.51
CA LEU A 133 16.04 -3.51 4.36
C LEU A 133 15.25 -2.49 3.52
N GLU A 134 15.85 -1.98 2.44
CA GLU A 134 15.20 -1.04 1.52
C GLU A 134 14.02 -1.70 0.80
N GLY A 135 14.23 -2.90 0.25
CA GLY A 135 13.17 -3.69 -0.38
C GLY A 135 12.01 -3.91 0.59
N PHE A 136 12.32 -4.40 1.80
CA PHE A 136 11.33 -4.61 2.85
C PHE A 136 10.52 -3.35 3.17
N ARG A 137 11.18 -2.19 3.37
CA ARG A 137 10.50 -0.90 3.63
C ARG A 137 9.59 -0.50 2.47
N ASN A 138 10.05 -0.64 1.22
CA ASN A 138 9.25 -0.34 0.04
C ASN A 138 8.04 -1.27 -0.10
N GLY A 139 8.21 -2.57 0.15
CA GLY A 139 7.12 -3.54 0.15
C GLY A 139 6.07 -3.25 1.22
N ILE A 140 6.49 -2.86 2.43
CA ILE A 140 5.58 -2.44 3.50
C ILE A 140 4.82 -1.17 3.10
N ARG A 141 5.50 -0.16 2.57
CA ARG A 141 4.87 1.08 2.08
C ARG A 141 3.80 0.78 1.04
N GLU A 142 4.11 -0.05 0.05
CA GLU A 142 3.16 -0.43 -1.00
C GLU A 142 1.96 -1.20 -0.44
N LEU A 143 2.19 -2.09 0.54
CA LEU A 143 1.10 -2.81 1.21
C LEU A 143 0.16 -1.86 1.97
N LEU A 144 0.70 -0.93 2.74
CA LEU A 144 -0.09 0.03 3.51
C LEU A 144 -0.86 0.98 2.60
N ARG A 145 -0.25 1.47 1.52
CA ARG A 145 -0.92 2.24 0.46
C ARG A 145 -2.12 1.47 -0.10
N ARG A 146 -1.94 0.19 -0.42
CA ARG A 146 -3.02 -0.68 -0.95
C ARG A 146 -4.12 -0.90 0.09
N CYS A 147 -3.78 -1.02 1.37
CA CYS A 147 -4.76 -1.05 2.45
C CYS A 147 -5.64 0.21 2.47
N ASP A 148 -5.04 1.41 2.41
CA ASP A 148 -5.81 2.67 2.39
C ASP A 148 -6.66 2.84 1.12
N GLU A 149 -6.24 2.30 -0.02
CA GLU A 149 -7.02 2.39 -1.25
C GLU A 149 -8.22 1.45 -1.26
N VAL A 150 -8.05 0.22 -0.76
CA VAL A 150 -9.04 -0.86 -0.92
C VAL A 150 -9.97 -0.98 0.28
N LEU A 151 -9.43 -0.98 1.50
CA LEU A 151 -10.17 -1.35 2.70
C LEU A 151 -11.31 -0.36 3.07
N PRO A 152 -11.18 0.96 2.88
CA PRO A 152 -12.27 1.89 3.16
C PRO A 152 -13.53 1.62 2.33
N ALA A 153 -13.39 1.17 1.08
CA ALA A 153 -14.54 0.83 0.24
C ALA A 153 -15.31 -0.38 0.78
N TYR A 154 -14.60 -1.42 1.21
CA TYR A 154 -15.21 -2.58 1.87
C TYR A 154 -15.93 -2.18 3.16
N ARG A 155 -15.29 -1.34 3.99
CA ARG A 155 -15.90 -0.84 5.22
C ARG A 155 -17.17 -0.04 4.95
N ALA A 156 -17.18 0.81 3.92
CA ALA A 156 -18.37 1.56 3.50
C ALA A 156 -19.52 0.65 3.02
N LEU A 157 -19.18 -0.53 2.47
CA LEU A 157 -20.15 -1.58 2.10
C LEU A 157 -20.58 -2.46 3.29
N GLY A 158 -20.19 -2.11 4.52
CA GLY A 158 -20.58 -2.81 5.74
C GLY A 158 -19.78 -4.09 6.03
N PHE A 159 -18.60 -4.26 5.42
CA PHE A 159 -17.72 -5.38 5.76
C PHE A 159 -17.04 -5.16 7.11
N SER A 160 -16.96 -6.23 7.90
CA SER A 160 -15.99 -6.35 8.99
C SER A 160 -14.64 -6.74 8.42
N ILE A 161 -13.58 -6.08 8.86
CA ILE A 161 -12.22 -6.31 8.39
C ILE A 161 -11.45 -7.11 9.45
N VAL A 162 -10.98 -8.29 9.08
CA VAL A 162 -10.22 -9.19 9.95
C VAL A 162 -8.81 -9.34 9.40
N PHE A 163 -7.80 -9.15 10.24
CA PHE A 163 -6.40 -9.37 9.88
C PHE A 163 -5.92 -10.69 10.46
N ASN A 164 -5.47 -11.60 9.61
CA ASN A 164 -4.81 -12.85 9.97
C ASN A 164 -3.31 -12.71 9.67
N THR A 165 -2.52 -12.30 10.65
CA THR A 165 -1.10 -11.97 10.47
C THR A 165 -0.16 -13.12 10.83
N LEU A 166 -0.68 -14.35 10.94
CA LEU A 166 0.06 -15.49 11.50
C LEU A 166 1.04 -16.14 10.53
N GLY A 167 0.88 -15.88 9.23
CA GLY A 167 1.82 -16.27 8.18
C GLY A 167 2.92 -15.21 7.95
N GLY A 168 3.97 -15.62 7.23
CA GLY A 168 5.03 -14.72 6.78
C GLY A 168 6.16 -14.50 7.80
N PHE A 169 7.06 -13.57 7.47
CA PHE A 169 8.19 -13.23 8.33
C PHE A 169 7.74 -12.48 9.59
N LYS A 170 8.46 -12.67 10.71
CA LYS A 170 8.16 -12.00 11.99
C LYS A 170 8.05 -10.48 11.83
N SER A 171 8.98 -9.87 11.10
CA SER A 171 8.97 -8.42 10.84
C SER A 171 7.72 -7.95 10.09
N GLN A 172 7.23 -8.74 9.11
CA GLN A 172 6.00 -8.43 8.38
C GLN A 172 4.78 -8.51 9.30
N ARG A 173 4.71 -9.58 10.12
CA ARG A 173 3.65 -9.78 11.10
C ARG A 173 3.61 -8.64 12.12
N ASP A 174 4.75 -8.24 12.65
CA ASP A 174 4.82 -7.20 13.69
C ASP A 174 4.34 -5.85 13.14
N VAL A 175 4.74 -5.50 11.91
CA VAL A 175 4.25 -4.28 11.24
C VAL A 175 2.74 -4.35 11.01
N LEU A 176 2.23 -5.49 10.50
CA LEU A 176 0.80 -5.62 10.20
C LEU A 176 -0.08 -5.72 11.44
N ASN A 177 0.43 -6.20 12.57
CA ASN A 177 -0.27 -6.14 13.85
C ASN A 177 -0.50 -4.69 14.29
N ILE A 178 0.50 -3.83 14.11
CA ILE A 178 0.36 -2.40 14.41
C ILE A 178 -0.58 -1.74 13.40
N ALA A 179 -0.40 -2.00 12.10
CA ALA A 179 -1.27 -1.48 11.05
C ALA A 179 -2.73 -1.92 11.26
N GLY A 180 -2.95 -3.14 11.75
CA GLY A 180 -4.27 -3.67 12.09
C GLY A 180 -5.05 -2.80 13.07
N MET A 181 -4.37 -2.04 13.95
CA MET A 181 -5.04 -1.08 14.85
C MET A 181 -5.75 0.06 14.09
N PHE A 182 -5.28 0.37 12.88
CA PHE A 182 -5.85 1.40 12.03
C PHE A 182 -6.88 0.86 11.04
N TYR A 183 -6.67 -0.35 10.51
CA TYR A 183 -7.46 -0.90 9.41
C TYR A 183 -8.46 -1.98 9.81
N ALA A 184 -8.12 -2.85 10.76
CA ALA A 184 -8.89 -4.03 11.10
C ALA A 184 -9.87 -3.72 12.24
N ASP A 185 -11.00 -4.41 12.23
CA ASP A 185 -11.91 -4.48 13.38
C ASP A 185 -11.40 -5.53 14.40
N GLU A 186 -10.64 -6.51 13.90
CA GLU A 186 -10.09 -7.60 14.67
C GLU A 186 -8.77 -8.12 14.07
N ILE A 187 -7.80 -8.48 14.91
CA ILE A 187 -6.57 -9.17 14.52
C ILE A 187 -6.57 -10.57 15.15
N LEU A 188 -6.33 -11.59 14.32
CA LEU A 188 -6.26 -12.98 14.76
C LEU A 188 -4.87 -13.32 15.27
N TYR A 189 -4.82 -13.99 16.41
CA TYR A 189 -3.59 -14.54 16.97
C TYR A 189 -3.82 -15.97 17.45
N VAL A 190 -2.96 -16.90 17.03
CA VAL A 190 -3.00 -18.29 17.50
C VAL A 190 -2.04 -18.41 18.68
N PHE A 191 -2.58 -18.86 19.81
CA PHE A 191 -1.77 -19.19 20.98
C PHE A 191 -1.14 -20.58 20.79
N GLU A 192 0.17 -20.70 21.04
CA GLU A 192 0.96 -21.91 20.70
C GLU A 192 0.64 -23.14 21.58
N ALA A 193 -0.13 -22.99 22.67
CA ALA A 193 -0.50 -24.13 23.49
C ALA A 193 -1.52 -25.05 22.79
N ARG A 194 -1.42 -26.36 23.02
CA ARG A 194 -2.31 -27.37 22.40
C ARG A 194 -3.78 -27.05 22.69
N ASN A 195 -4.62 -27.14 21.66
CA ASN A 195 -6.07 -26.90 21.72
C ASN A 195 -6.47 -25.51 22.25
N SER A 196 -5.59 -24.52 22.12
CA SER A 196 -5.92 -23.17 22.57
C SER A 196 -6.98 -22.53 21.68
N PRO A 197 -7.95 -21.80 22.26
CA PRO A 197 -8.86 -20.99 21.47
C PRO A 197 -8.08 -19.94 20.68
N LEU A 198 -8.66 -19.51 19.57
CA LEU A 198 -8.14 -18.38 18.80
C LEU A 198 -8.19 -17.12 19.67
N LEU A 199 -7.03 -16.47 19.87
CA LEU A 199 -6.99 -15.17 20.52
C LEU A 199 -7.38 -14.11 19.50
N ARG A 200 -8.33 -13.26 19.89
CA ARG A 200 -8.85 -12.17 19.06
C ARG A 200 -8.38 -10.87 19.70
N ILE A 201 -7.45 -10.17 19.04
CA ILE A 201 -6.97 -8.88 19.53
C ILE A 201 -7.93 -7.81 18.99
N PRO A 202 -8.67 -7.12 19.88
CA PRO A 202 -9.62 -6.10 19.45
C PRO A 202 -8.86 -4.86 18.98
N ARG A 203 -9.47 -4.13 18.04
CA ARG A 203 -9.01 -2.81 17.64
C ARG A 203 -9.04 -1.85 18.83
N LEU A 204 -7.91 -1.22 19.14
CA LEU A 204 -7.86 -0.15 20.13
C LEU A 204 -8.46 1.15 19.58
N PRO A 205 -9.20 1.94 20.38
CA PRO A 205 -9.78 3.21 19.96
C PRO A 205 -8.73 4.33 19.93
N ILE A 206 -7.65 4.13 19.18
CA ILE A 206 -6.55 5.09 19.04
C ILE A 206 -6.96 6.18 18.05
N ARG A 207 -6.70 7.44 18.40
CA ARG A 207 -6.79 8.58 17.50
C ARG A 207 -5.40 9.15 17.30
N ILE A 208 -5.10 9.51 16.06
CA ILE A 208 -3.88 10.22 15.71
C ILE A 208 -4.06 11.68 16.13
N ASP A 209 -3.08 12.23 16.84
CA ASP A 209 -3.02 13.68 17.06
C ASP A 209 -2.65 14.35 15.75
N ASP A 210 -3.66 14.90 15.09
CA ASP A 210 -3.54 15.47 13.75
C ASP A 210 -3.25 16.97 13.74
N ARG A 211 -3.21 17.62 14.92
CA ARG A 211 -2.98 19.07 15.05
C ARG A 211 -1.70 19.53 14.36
N PRO A 212 -0.53 18.88 14.54
CA PRO A 212 0.70 19.33 13.88
C PRO A 212 0.60 19.30 12.35
N PHE A 213 -0.10 18.29 11.80
CA PHE A 213 -0.27 18.15 10.36
C PHE A 213 -1.29 19.16 9.79
N ARG A 214 -2.28 19.59 10.59
CA ARG A 214 -3.20 20.68 10.21
C ARG A 214 -2.54 22.05 10.22
N GLU A 215 -1.58 22.26 11.13
CA GLU A 215 -0.82 23.50 11.23
C GLU A 215 0.24 23.60 10.13
N GLN A 216 0.82 22.47 9.70
CA GLN A 216 1.87 22.39 8.67
C GLN A 216 1.53 21.44 7.49
N PRO A 217 0.37 21.59 6.83
CA PRO A 217 -0.11 20.62 5.85
C PRO A 217 0.73 20.61 4.57
N ALA A 218 1.29 21.76 4.17
CA ALA A 218 2.15 21.83 2.98
C ALA A 218 3.46 21.07 3.18
N GLU A 219 4.09 21.23 4.35
CA GLU A 219 5.33 20.54 4.69
C GLU A 219 5.12 19.02 4.77
N MET A 220 4.04 18.58 5.44
CA MET A 220 3.69 17.16 5.52
C MET A 220 3.38 16.56 4.15
N LEU A 221 2.65 17.29 3.30
CA LEU A 221 2.33 16.86 1.94
C LEU A 221 3.59 16.70 1.08
N LEU A 222 4.57 17.59 1.22
CA LEU A 222 5.86 17.49 0.53
C LEU A 222 6.71 16.33 1.04
N LEU A 223 6.73 16.08 2.36
CA LEU A 223 7.38 14.90 2.94
C LEU A 223 6.76 13.61 2.41
N ALA A 224 5.43 13.54 2.34
CA ALA A 224 4.70 12.41 1.76
C ALA A 224 4.97 12.24 0.26
N ALA A 225 5.22 13.33 -0.47
CA ALA A 225 5.65 13.30 -1.86
C ALA A 225 7.12 12.88 -2.05
N GLY A 226 7.88 12.68 -0.96
CA GLY A 226 9.25 12.19 -1.00
C GLY A 226 10.33 13.24 -0.72
N ARG A 227 9.98 14.45 -0.24
CA ARG A 227 10.98 15.46 0.13
C ARG A 227 11.94 14.89 1.17
N ILE A 228 13.24 15.10 0.92
CA ILE A 228 14.31 14.80 1.86
C ILE A 228 14.52 15.98 2.80
N VAL A 229 14.64 15.70 4.09
CA VAL A 229 14.97 16.66 5.17
C VAL A 229 16.27 16.27 5.87
N GLY A 230 16.76 17.14 6.74
CA GLY A 230 18.09 17.01 7.36
C GLY A 230 19.22 17.59 6.51
N THR A 231 18.88 18.39 5.50
CA THR A 231 19.85 19.20 4.73
C THR A 231 19.82 20.66 5.21
N PRO A 232 20.84 21.48 4.87
CA PRO A 232 20.81 22.92 5.19
C PRO A 232 19.60 23.65 4.60
N GLU A 233 19.15 23.27 3.40
CA GLU A 233 18.01 23.86 2.71
C GLU A 233 16.67 23.40 3.30
N HIS A 234 16.62 22.17 3.82
CA HIS A 234 15.44 21.53 4.37
C HIS A 234 15.80 20.87 5.71
N PRO A 235 15.89 21.65 6.80
CA PRO A 235 16.13 21.10 8.13
C PRO A 235 14.97 20.19 8.56
N VAL A 236 15.23 19.27 9.50
CA VAL A 236 14.16 18.45 10.08
C VAL A 236 13.20 19.36 10.87
N PRO A 237 11.89 19.34 10.60
CA PRO A 237 10.95 20.19 11.31
C PRO A 237 10.85 19.80 12.78
N ALA A 238 10.92 20.77 13.69
CA ALA A 238 10.93 20.50 15.13
C ALA A 238 9.64 19.85 15.66
N TRP A 239 8.52 20.03 14.95
CA TRP A 239 7.23 19.44 15.31
C TRP A 239 7.12 17.96 14.88
N LEU A 240 7.97 17.50 13.96
CA LEU A 240 7.87 16.18 13.35
C LEU A 240 8.57 15.13 14.22
N PRO A 241 7.85 14.13 14.76
CA PRO A 241 8.47 13.09 15.57
C PRO A 241 9.45 12.24 14.77
N GLU A 242 10.59 11.90 15.37
CA GLU A 242 11.62 11.04 14.73
C GLU A 242 11.07 9.67 14.32
N SER A 243 10.07 9.14 15.03
CA SER A 243 9.41 7.86 14.69
C SER A 243 8.71 7.86 13.32
N LEU A 244 8.40 9.04 12.77
CA LEU A 244 7.79 9.19 11.44
C LEU A 244 8.83 9.35 10.34
N LEU A 245 10.13 9.31 10.67
CA LEU A 245 11.23 9.47 9.73
C LEU A 245 12.07 8.19 9.65
N ASP A 246 12.60 7.94 8.45
CA ASP A 246 13.64 6.96 8.20
C ASP A 246 14.91 7.67 7.71
N GLU A 247 16.07 7.14 8.08
CA GLU A 247 17.40 7.61 7.63
C GLU A 247 18.06 6.48 6.82
N PRO A 248 17.95 6.47 5.48
CA PRO A 248 18.38 5.34 4.67
C PRO A 248 19.91 5.13 4.66
N GLU A 249 20.68 6.23 4.57
CA GLU A 249 22.12 6.18 4.30
C GLU A 249 23.00 6.57 5.52
N ARG A 250 22.39 6.94 6.66
CA ARG A 250 23.09 7.42 7.87
C ARG A 250 24.00 8.64 7.64
N ASP A 251 23.62 9.50 6.70
CA ASP A 251 24.31 10.74 6.34
C ASP A 251 23.56 11.98 6.83
N GLY A 252 22.57 11.81 7.70
CA GLY A 252 21.67 12.86 8.17
C GLY A 252 20.48 13.14 7.25
N ARG A 253 20.44 12.59 6.01
CA ARG A 253 19.30 12.73 5.10
C ARG A 253 18.17 11.81 5.51
N ARG A 254 17.01 12.40 5.78
CA ARG A 254 15.83 11.72 6.29
C ARG A 254 14.65 11.90 5.35
N MET A 255 13.78 10.89 5.33
CA MET A 255 12.53 10.91 4.56
C MET A 255 11.40 10.34 5.40
N LEU A 256 10.16 10.51 4.95
CA LEU A 256 9.01 9.96 5.65
C LEU A 256 9.07 8.42 5.69
N SER A 257 8.97 7.86 6.90
CA SER A 257 9.00 6.41 7.12
C SER A 257 7.70 5.75 6.67
N SER A 258 7.68 4.42 6.67
CA SER A 258 6.42 3.67 6.46
C SER A 258 5.34 4.03 7.49
N TRP A 259 5.75 4.36 8.72
CA TRP A 259 4.83 4.83 9.77
C TRP A 259 4.36 6.27 9.54
N GLY A 260 5.26 7.14 9.08
CA GLY A 260 4.90 8.50 8.70
C GLY A 260 3.86 8.54 7.57
N ILE A 261 4.03 7.68 6.56
CA ILE A 261 3.06 7.53 5.46
C ILE A 261 1.72 7.02 5.98
N LEU A 262 1.73 5.93 6.77
CA LEU A 262 0.50 5.41 7.38
C LEU A 262 -0.22 6.50 8.19
N VAL A 263 0.50 7.20 9.07
CA VAL A 263 -0.08 8.26 9.90
C VAL A 263 -0.69 9.36 9.04
N TRP A 264 0.01 9.78 7.98
CA TRP A 264 -0.49 10.79 7.05
C TRP A 264 -1.74 10.35 6.32
N ASP A 265 -1.74 9.15 5.75
CA ASP A 265 -2.87 8.62 4.98
C ASP A 265 -4.15 8.51 5.82
N ARG A 266 -4.01 8.31 7.13
CA ARG A 266 -5.14 8.30 8.07
C ARG A 266 -5.75 9.66 8.36
N VAL A 267 -5.02 10.76 8.18
CA VAL A 267 -5.45 12.11 8.61
C VAL A 267 -5.50 13.13 7.49
N LYS A 268 -4.85 12.89 6.35
CA LYS A 268 -4.68 13.85 5.25
C LYS A 268 -5.99 14.44 4.76
N ASP A 269 -7.05 13.64 4.67
CA ASP A 269 -8.38 14.11 4.24
C ASP A 269 -8.92 15.22 5.14
N SER A 270 -8.59 15.17 6.44
CA SER A 270 -9.02 16.17 7.44
C SER A 270 -8.00 17.30 7.65
N CYS A 271 -6.79 17.15 7.10
CA CYS A 271 -5.70 18.13 7.21
C CYS A 271 -5.55 18.98 5.97
N LEU A 272 -5.94 18.47 4.80
CA LEU A 272 -5.85 19.18 3.54
C LEU A 272 -7.02 20.14 3.38
N PRO A 273 -6.76 21.45 3.22
CA PRO A 273 -7.84 22.43 3.15
C PRO A 273 -8.54 22.42 1.79
N PRO A 274 -9.74 23.05 1.71
CA PRO A 274 -10.50 23.17 0.47
C PRO A 274 -9.86 24.07 -0.60
N ARG A 275 -8.71 24.69 -0.32
CA ARG A 275 -7.97 25.59 -1.20
C ARG A 275 -6.57 25.03 -1.49
N PRO A 276 -5.90 25.41 -2.59
CA PRO A 276 -4.53 24.96 -2.84
C PRO A 276 -3.58 25.47 -1.75
N LEU A 277 -2.64 24.62 -1.35
CA LEU A 277 -1.60 24.97 -0.37
C LEU A 277 -0.44 25.71 -1.06
N PRO A 278 0.22 26.67 -0.39
CA PRO A 278 1.43 27.28 -0.93
C PRO A 278 2.51 26.21 -1.04
N LEU A 279 2.96 25.95 -2.27
CA LEU A 279 3.98 24.95 -2.57
C LEU A 279 5.12 25.60 -3.36
N PRO A 280 6.38 25.24 -3.11
CA PRO A 280 7.51 25.79 -3.84
C PRO A 280 7.36 25.67 -5.36
N ARG A 281 7.87 26.67 -6.09
CA ARG A 281 7.86 26.72 -7.56
C ARG A 281 6.47 26.68 -8.22
N LEU A 282 5.39 26.84 -7.45
CA LEU A 282 4.02 26.89 -7.96
C LEU A 282 3.38 28.25 -7.65
N GLU A 283 2.88 28.90 -8.69
CA GLU A 283 2.03 30.09 -8.60
C GLU A 283 0.58 29.71 -8.93
N TYR A 284 -0.39 30.22 -8.19
CA TYR A 284 -1.81 29.97 -8.44
C TYR A 284 -2.48 31.23 -8.96
N THR A 285 -3.16 31.14 -10.10
CA THR A 285 -4.04 32.23 -10.55
C THR A 285 -5.33 32.24 -9.73
N ASP A 286 -5.98 33.40 -9.62
CA ASP A 286 -7.29 33.52 -8.94
C ASP A 286 -8.33 32.58 -9.53
N ARG A 287 -8.27 32.34 -10.85
CA ARG A 287 -9.16 31.41 -11.52
C ARG A 287 -8.92 29.97 -11.07
N PHE A 288 -7.66 29.54 -11.01
CA PHE A 288 -7.30 28.22 -10.50
C PHE A 288 -7.77 28.02 -9.06
N VAL A 289 -7.55 29.01 -8.19
CA VAL A 289 -7.99 28.94 -6.78
C VAL A 289 -9.51 28.76 -6.69
N ARG A 290 -10.28 29.59 -7.42
CA ARG A 290 -11.75 29.46 -7.46
C ARG A 290 -12.21 28.11 -7.98
N GLU A 291 -11.60 27.60 -9.04
CA GLU A 291 -11.95 26.29 -9.62
C GLU A 291 -11.59 25.12 -8.69
N PHE A 292 -10.49 25.23 -7.94
CA PHE A 292 -10.08 24.25 -6.94
C PHE A 292 -11.05 24.23 -5.75
N GLU A 293 -11.44 25.40 -5.26
CA GLU A 293 -12.40 25.53 -4.16
C GLU A 293 -13.79 25.02 -4.57
N ALA A 294 -14.18 25.24 -5.82
CA ALA A 294 -15.43 24.82 -6.43
C ALA A 294 -15.44 23.36 -6.95
N LEU A 295 -14.42 22.55 -6.66
CA LEU A 295 -14.47 21.11 -6.95
C LEU A 295 -15.73 20.49 -6.30
N PRO A 296 -16.44 19.57 -6.99
CA PRO A 296 -17.76 19.13 -6.56
C PRO A 296 -17.77 18.53 -5.15
N ASP A 297 -18.84 18.79 -4.38
CA ASP A 297 -19.07 18.15 -3.09
C ASP A 297 -19.07 16.61 -3.23
N GLY A 298 -18.51 15.91 -2.25
CA GLY A 298 -18.27 14.46 -2.34
C GLY A 298 -17.07 14.05 -3.21
N SER A 299 -16.25 15.01 -3.65
CA SER A 299 -15.00 14.77 -4.39
C SER A 299 -13.74 14.90 -3.50
N GLU A 300 -13.82 14.54 -2.22
CA GLU A 300 -12.70 14.64 -1.26
C GLU A 300 -11.46 13.92 -1.78
N ARG A 301 -11.64 12.72 -2.36
CA ARG A 301 -10.56 11.95 -2.99
C ARG A 301 -9.89 12.69 -4.14
N LEU A 302 -10.66 13.40 -4.97
CA LEU A 302 -10.10 14.20 -6.07
C LEU A 302 -9.29 15.38 -5.52
N ARG A 303 -9.78 16.03 -4.47
CA ARG A 303 -9.09 17.15 -3.83
C ARG A 303 -7.77 16.72 -3.19
N VAL A 304 -7.78 15.61 -2.46
CA VAL A 304 -6.58 14.98 -1.89
C VAL A 304 -5.61 14.63 -3.02
N ARG A 305 -6.09 14.00 -4.09
CA ARG A 305 -5.28 13.67 -5.26
C ARG A 305 -4.67 14.90 -5.93
N ALA A 306 -5.43 16.00 -6.00
CA ALA A 306 -4.93 17.25 -6.55
C ALA A 306 -3.76 17.79 -5.70
N HIS A 307 -3.92 17.85 -4.37
CA HIS A 307 -2.84 18.23 -3.46
C HIS A 307 -1.59 17.34 -3.62
N GLU A 308 -1.74 16.02 -3.58
CA GLU A 308 -0.62 15.07 -3.78
C GLU A 308 0.10 15.31 -5.12
N THR A 309 -0.66 15.51 -6.19
CA THR A 309 -0.11 15.76 -7.53
C THR A 309 0.64 17.10 -7.58
N LEU A 310 0.11 18.14 -6.94
CA LEU A 310 0.79 19.43 -6.86
C LEU A 310 2.10 19.36 -6.06
N ALA A 311 2.13 18.58 -4.98
CA ALA A 311 3.35 18.39 -4.20
C ALA A 311 4.41 17.59 -4.96
N GLU A 312 4.01 16.56 -5.72
CA GLU A 312 4.90 15.82 -6.61
C GLU A 312 5.49 16.74 -7.70
N VAL A 313 4.66 17.57 -8.33
CA VAL A 313 5.12 18.57 -9.32
C VAL A 313 6.07 19.58 -8.67
N SER A 314 5.73 20.10 -7.49
CA SER A 314 6.57 21.02 -6.72
C SER A 314 7.95 20.44 -6.45
N LEU A 315 8.00 19.19 -5.96
CA LEU A 315 9.25 18.51 -5.62
C LEU A 315 10.13 18.30 -6.87
N LEU A 316 9.55 17.79 -7.96
CA LEU A 316 10.26 17.60 -9.23
C LEU A 316 10.82 18.93 -9.78
N LEU A 317 10.10 20.04 -9.59
CA LEU A 317 10.58 21.36 -9.98
C LEU A 317 11.70 21.87 -9.07
N GLU A 318 11.65 21.63 -7.77
CA GLU A 318 12.76 21.98 -6.88
C GLU A 318 14.05 21.22 -7.24
N GLU A 319 13.95 19.90 -7.41
CA GLU A 319 15.08 19.03 -7.75
C GLU A 319 15.70 19.36 -9.11
N SER A 320 14.88 19.85 -10.04
CA SER A 320 15.32 20.21 -11.39
C SER A 320 15.63 21.70 -11.58
N GLY A 321 15.62 22.49 -10.51
CA GLY A 321 15.86 23.94 -10.57
C GLY A 321 14.79 24.71 -11.37
N GLY A 322 13.57 24.18 -11.47
CA GLY A 322 12.45 24.73 -12.21
C GLY A 322 12.30 24.20 -13.64
N ASN A 323 13.07 23.19 -14.04
CA ASN A 323 13.02 22.66 -15.40
C ASN A 323 11.80 21.74 -15.61
N THR A 324 10.78 22.27 -16.31
CA THR A 324 9.55 21.53 -16.66
C THR A 324 9.77 20.25 -17.48
N GLN A 325 10.95 20.01 -18.08
CA GLN A 325 11.24 18.73 -18.72
C GLN A 325 11.26 17.56 -17.73
N ALA A 326 11.56 17.80 -16.44
CA ALA A 326 11.50 16.77 -15.40
C ALA A 326 10.09 16.20 -15.26
N LEU A 327 9.06 17.05 -15.40
CA LEU A 327 7.66 16.65 -15.33
C LEU A 327 7.25 15.73 -16.50
N ALA A 328 7.83 15.94 -17.70
CA ALA A 328 7.56 15.10 -18.88
C ALA A 328 8.14 13.69 -18.74
N ARG A 329 9.24 13.54 -17.98
CA ARG A 329 9.88 12.24 -17.70
C ARG A 329 9.11 11.45 -16.65
N HIS A 330 8.25 12.11 -15.86
CA HIS A 330 7.42 11.47 -14.87
C HIS A 330 6.24 10.73 -15.52
N GLY A 331 6.28 9.39 -15.50
CA GLY A 331 5.30 8.55 -16.20
C GLY A 331 3.85 8.74 -15.75
N GLY A 332 3.64 9.16 -14.50
CA GLY A 332 2.32 9.40 -13.92
C GLY A 332 1.67 10.74 -14.30
N LEU A 333 2.46 11.82 -14.42
CA LEU A 333 1.92 13.17 -14.65
C LEU A 333 1.48 13.37 -16.11
N ARG A 334 2.18 12.71 -17.04
CA ARG A 334 2.00 12.88 -18.50
C ARG A 334 1.96 14.35 -18.89
N TYR A 335 2.93 15.11 -18.41
CA TYR A 335 3.06 16.52 -18.72
C TYR A 335 3.37 16.70 -20.21
N SER A 336 2.62 17.57 -20.88
CA SER A 336 2.86 17.95 -22.27
C SER A 336 2.45 19.39 -22.52
N ARG A 337 3.02 19.99 -23.57
CA ARG A 337 2.58 21.31 -24.06
C ARG A 337 1.40 21.17 -25.01
N TYR A 338 0.56 22.20 -25.03
CA TYR A 338 -0.46 22.33 -26.07
C TYR A 338 0.19 22.58 -27.45
N SER A 339 -0.59 22.47 -28.51
CA SER A 339 -0.18 22.81 -29.87
C SER A 339 -0.87 24.09 -30.35
N GLY A 340 -0.37 24.66 -31.46
CA GLY A 340 -0.96 25.86 -32.07
C GLY A 340 -0.84 27.11 -31.21
N ALA A 341 -1.90 27.92 -31.15
CA ALA A 341 -1.91 29.20 -30.45
C ALA A 341 -1.58 29.11 -28.94
N ASN A 342 -1.86 27.95 -28.33
CA ASN A 342 -1.64 27.70 -26.91
C ASN A 342 -0.30 27.00 -26.62
N ALA A 343 0.63 26.90 -27.58
CA ALA A 343 1.89 26.15 -27.41
C ALA A 343 2.82 26.67 -26.28
N HIS A 344 2.57 27.87 -25.77
CA HIS A 344 3.23 28.43 -24.59
C HIS A 344 2.70 27.83 -23.27
N LEU A 345 1.55 27.15 -23.28
CA LEU A 345 0.93 26.50 -22.14
C LEU A 345 1.26 25.00 -22.09
N GLY A 346 1.29 24.47 -20.87
CA GLY A 346 1.39 23.06 -20.56
C GLY A 346 0.16 22.53 -19.84
N HIS A 347 0.04 21.21 -19.76
CA HIS A 347 -0.94 20.56 -18.90
C HIS A 347 -0.39 19.24 -18.35
N PHE A 348 -0.94 18.80 -17.22
CA PHE A 348 -0.69 17.47 -16.66
C PHE A 348 -1.98 16.88 -16.07
N ARG A 349 -1.98 15.56 -15.83
CA ARG A 349 -3.16 14.82 -15.37
C ARG A 349 -3.16 14.66 -13.86
N LEU A 350 -4.35 14.68 -13.26
CA LEU A 350 -4.55 14.26 -11.87
C LEU A 350 -4.81 12.76 -11.75
N THR A 351 -5.48 12.18 -12.75
CA THR A 351 -5.79 10.74 -12.82
C THR A 351 -5.54 10.16 -14.21
N ASN A 352 -5.33 8.84 -14.28
CA ASN A 352 -4.99 8.13 -15.52
C ASN A 352 -6.20 7.68 -16.34
N SER A 353 -7.43 8.05 -15.96
CA SER A 353 -8.66 7.65 -16.66
C SER A 353 -8.97 8.54 -17.88
N LYS A 354 -9.78 8.00 -18.81
CA LYS A 354 -10.30 8.78 -19.96
C LYS A 354 -11.31 9.81 -19.43
N GLY A 355 -11.23 11.07 -19.88
CA GLY A 355 -12.04 12.17 -19.34
C GLY A 355 -11.58 12.69 -17.98
N ALA A 356 -10.41 12.24 -17.50
CA ALA A 356 -9.84 12.63 -16.22
C ALA A 356 -9.63 14.14 -16.05
N TYR A 357 -9.65 14.57 -14.79
CA TYR A 357 -9.26 15.92 -14.40
C TYR A 357 -7.81 16.22 -14.80
N ARG A 358 -7.59 17.46 -15.23
CA ARG A 358 -6.28 18.00 -15.60
C ARG A 358 -6.07 19.37 -14.99
N ILE A 359 -4.81 19.75 -14.97
CA ILE A 359 -4.38 21.10 -14.63
C ILE A 359 -3.67 21.68 -15.86
N SER A 360 -4.07 22.87 -16.29
CA SER A 360 -3.32 23.67 -17.24
C SER A 360 -2.40 24.65 -16.50
N CYS A 361 -1.27 24.95 -17.14
CA CYS A 361 -0.24 25.77 -16.54
C CYS A 361 0.56 26.53 -17.59
N GLU A 362 1.22 27.59 -17.15
CA GLU A 362 2.17 28.38 -17.91
C GLU A 362 3.56 28.21 -17.28
N PRO A 363 4.57 27.77 -18.04
CA PRO A 363 5.95 27.80 -17.55
C PRO A 363 6.38 29.23 -17.26
N VAL A 364 6.84 29.48 -16.03
CA VAL A 364 7.36 30.78 -15.58
C VAL A 364 8.81 30.60 -15.11
N PRO A 365 9.60 31.68 -14.98
CA PRO A 365 10.96 31.58 -14.47
C PRO A 365 11.00 30.83 -13.14
N GLY A 366 11.66 29.67 -13.14
CA GLY A 366 11.84 28.86 -11.95
C GLY A 366 10.65 28.01 -11.51
N GLY A 367 9.56 27.89 -12.30
CA GLY A 367 8.40 27.10 -11.88
C GLY A 367 7.23 27.05 -12.86
N LEU A 368 6.03 26.85 -12.32
CA LEU A 368 4.77 26.83 -13.06
C LEU A 368 3.75 27.79 -12.45
N ARG A 369 3.02 28.51 -13.32
CA ARG A 369 1.81 29.23 -12.95
C ARG A 369 0.59 28.42 -13.36
N LEU A 370 -0.20 27.96 -12.40
CA LEU A 370 -1.37 27.12 -12.62
C LEU A 370 -2.60 27.98 -12.93
N ARG A 371 -3.29 27.60 -14.02
CA ARG A 371 -4.33 28.43 -14.63
C ARG A 371 -5.74 27.86 -14.43
N ARG A 372 -5.90 26.57 -14.70
CA ARG A 372 -7.19 25.86 -14.64
C ARG A 372 -7.06 24.52 -13.95
N ILE A 373 -8.15 24.08 -13.32
CA ILE A 373 -8.36 22.70 -12.89
C ILE A 373 -9.77 22.28 -13.30
N GLY A 374 -9.91 21.11 -13.90
CA GLY A 374 -11.22 20.65 -14.37
C GLY A 374 -11.13 19.41 -15.26
N LEU A 375 -12.27 18.99 -15.80
CA LEU A 375 -12.34 17.89 -16.76
C LEU A 375 -11.54 18.21 -18.02
N HIS A 376 -11.10 17.15 -18.70
CA HIS A 376 -10.24 17.25 -19.88
C HIS A 376 -10.73 18.26 -20.93
N ASP A 377 -12.01 18.19 -21.30
CA ASP A 377 -12.57 18.99 -22.38
C ASP A 377 -12.74 20.46 -21.96
N ASP A 378 -13.14 20.70 -20.70
CA ASP A 378 -13.33 22.06 -20.14
C ASP A 378 -12.00 22.82 -20.01
N VAL A 379 -10.95 22.12 -19.61
CA VAL A 379 -9.61 22.69 -19.48
C VAL A 379 -8.99 22.89 -20.86
N ASN A 380 -9.08 21.90 -21.76
CA ASN A 380 -8.45 22.01 -23.08
C ASN A 380 -9.17 22.97 -24.03
N GLY A 381 -10.48 23.16 -23.87
CA GLY A 381 -11.24 24.16 -24.64
C GLY A 381 -10.92 25.61 -24.23
N ASN A 382 -10.37 25.83 -23.04
CA ASN A 382 -10.03 27.16 -22.53
C ASN A 382 -8.86 27.10 -21.51
N PRO A 383 -7.63 26.78 -21.95
CA PRO A 383 -6.52 26.44 -21.07
C PRO A 383 -5.92 27.60 -20.25
#